data_AF-A0A976CG22-F1
#
_entry.id   AF-A0A976CG22-F1
#
_cell.length_a   1.000
_cell.length_b   1.000
_cell.length_c   1.000
_cell.angle_alpha   90.00
_cell.angle_beta   90.00
_cell.angle_gamma   90.00
#
_symmetry.space_group_name_H-M   'P 1'
#
loop_
_entity.id
_entity.type
_entity.pdbx_description
1 polymer ?
#
loop_
_entity_poly.entity_id
_entity_poly.type
_entity_poly.pdbx_seq_one_letter_code
_entity_poly.pdbx_strand_id
1 'polypeptide(L)'
;MAEMPLKNFDTTNKSIVNNQILIKQKLKQINIDNYLNSTHQKLEKLLLLDTRTGHRLEIVYREYKPYHQLWFPENMDITVNYIDKITRKPAKTTINIRYQNPMFTYDKLAFPFRVPDSYREKK
;
A
#
# COMPACT_ATOMS: atom_id res chain seq x y z
N MET A 1 14.94 7.50 -0.52
CA MET A 1 13.67 7.67 -1.25
C MET A 1 12.73 6.57 -0.77
N ALA A 2 11.46 6.87 -0.46
CA ALA A 2 10.52 5.88 0.06
C ALA A 2 10.20 4.78 -0.97
N GLU A 3 10.10 3.51 -0.53
CA GLU A 3 9.73 2.39 -1.40
C GLU A 3 8.23 2.44 -1.74
N MET A 4 7.93 2.72 -3.00
CA MET A 4 6.56 2.76 -3.52
C MET A 4 6.20 1.47 -4.28
N PRO A 5 4.91 1.11 -4.34
CA PRO A 5 4.45 -0.15 -4.94
C PRO A 5 4.68 -0.27 -6.46
N LEU A 6 4.90 0.82 -7.20
CA LEU A 6 5.24 0.80 -8.62
C LEU A 6 6.58 1.51 -8.87
N LYS A 7 7.51 0.81 -9.54
CA LYS A 7 8.88 1.27 -9.80
C LYS A 7 9.05 2.14 -11.06
N ASN A 8 8.11 2.08 -12.01
CA ASN A 8 8.20 2.83 -13.27
C ASN A 8 7.48 4.17 -13.12
N PHE A 9 8.25 5.26 -13.11
CA PHE A 9 7.73 6.62 -12.95
C PHE A 9 7.41 7.23 -14.31
N ASP A 10 6.25 7.86 -14.39
CA ASP A 10 6.07 8.98 -15.30
C ASP A 10 6.56 10.22 -14.54
N THR A 11 7.83 10.60 -14.73
CA THR A 11 8.48 11.73 -14.03
C THR A 11 7.75 13.07 -14.20
N THR A 12 6.80 13.10 -15.13
CA THR A 12 6.03 14.27 -15.56
C THR A 12 4.84 14.60 -14.65
N ASN A 13 4.49 13.76 -13.66
CA ASN A 13 3.24 13.90 -12.88
C ASN A 13 3.44 14.14 -11.36
N LYS A 14 4.48 14.91 -11.00
CA LYS A 14 4.69 15.39 -9.63
C LYS A 14 4.11 16.80 -9.48
N SER A 15 3.26 17.02 -8.48
CA SER A 15 2.76 18.36 -8.14
C SER A 15 2.85 18.62 -6.64
N ILE A 16 2.83 19.89 -6.24
CA ILE A 16 2.73 20.31 -4.84
C ILE A 16 1.30 20.77 -4.60
N VAL A 17 0.62 20.17 -3.62
CA VAL A 17 -0.76 20.50 -3.25
C VAL A 17 -0.83 20.55 -1.73
N ASN A 18 -1.31 21.65 -1.15
CA ASN A 18 -1.50 21.80 0.30
C ASN A 18 -0.29 21.37 1.15
N ASN A 19 0.90 21.81 0.76
CA ASN A 19 2.15 21.46 1.44
C ASN A 19 2.50 19.95 1.43
N GLN A 20 1.89 19.18 0.52
CA GLN A 20 2.20 17.77 0.25
C GLN A 20 2.72 17.63 -1.18
N ILE A 21 3.58 16.65 -1.40
CA ILE A 21 4.03 16.23 -2.72
C ILE A 21 3.05 15.17 -3.21
N LEU A 22 2.34 15.46 -4.29
CA LEU A 22 1.46 14.52 -4.97
C LEU A 22 2.22 13.89 -6.14
N ILE A 23 2.27 12.55 -6.15
CA ILE A 23 2.81 11.76 -7.27
C ILE A 23 1.68 10.92 -7.82
N LYS A 24 1.24 11.27 -9.04
CA LYS A 24 0.21 10.52 -9.75
C LYS A 24 0.83 9.43 -10.59
N GLN A 25 0.27 8.23 -10.50
CA GLN A 25 0.66 7.06 -11.28
C GLN A 25 -0.59 6.49 -11.94
N LYS A 26 -0.42 5.91 -13.12
CA LYS A 26 -1.51 5.27 -13.85
C LYS A 26 -1.04 3.92 -14.38
N LEU A 27 -1.81 2.88 -14.08
CA LEU A 27 -1.61 1.53 -14.59
C LEU A 27 -2.92 1.01 -15.17
N LYS A 28 -3.03 1.01 -16.50
CA LYS A 28 -4.27 0.62 -17.21
C LYS A 28 -5.48 1.46 -16.74
N GLN A 29 -6.41 0.83 -16.04
CA GLN A 29 -7.64 1.43 -15.49
C GLN A 29 -7.48 1.84 -14.02
N ILE A 30 -6.28 1.67 -13.44
CA ILE A 30 -6.00 2.03 -12.07
C ILE A 30 -5.24 3.35 -12.05
N ASN A 31 -5.82 4.35 -11.41
CA ASN A 31 -5.14 5.59 -11.05
C ASN A 31 -4.69 5.50 -9.59
N ILE A 32 -3.47 5.92 -9.31
CA ILE A 32 -2.86 5.90 -7.97
C ILE A 32 -2.30 7.29 -7.68
N ASP A 33 -2.82 7.93 -6.66
CA ASP A 33 -2.36 9.22 -6.15
C ASP A 33 -1.61 8.98 -4.83
N ASN A 34 -0.32 9.26 -4.83
CA ASN A 34 0.54 9.13 -3.65
C ASN A 34 0.80 10.51 -3.06
N TYR A 35 0.40 10.73 -1.81
CA TYR A 35 0.61 11.97 -1.07
C TYR A 35 1.76 11.77 -0.10
N LEU A 36 2.85 12.48 -0.33
CA LEU A 36 4.01 12.49 0.55
C LEU A 36 4.07 13.81 1.30
N ASN A 37 4.55 13.76 2.53
CA ASN A 37 4.87 14.97 3.28
C ASN A 37 6.00 15.75 2.58
N SER A 38 5.87 17.06 2.43
CA SER A 38 6.89 17.89 1.76
C SER A 38 8.21 18.00 2.55
N THR A 39 8.15 17.92 3.88
CA THR A 39 9.31 18.07 4.76
C THR A 39 10.14 16.79 4.83
N HIS A 40 9.51 15.66 5.14
CA HIS A 40 10.23 14.39 5.35
C HIS A 40 10.05 13.36 4.22
N GLN A 41 9.27 13.69 3.19
CA GLN A 41 9.06 12.85 2.00
C GLN A 41 8.58 11.42 2.32
N LYS A 42 7.89 11.23 3.46
CA LYS A 42 7.27 9.95 3.81
C LYS A 42 5.86 9.94 3.24
N LEU A 43 5.40 8.75 2.83
CA LEU A 43 4.07 8.55 2.27
C LEU A 43 3.01 8.68 3.38
N GLU A 44 2.11 9.64 3.30
CA GLU A 44 1.05 9.83 4.30
C GLU A 44 -0.27 9.22 3.85
N LYS A 45 -0.54 9.27 2.55
CA LYS A 45 -1.77 8.74 1.96
C LYS A 45 -1.52 8.16 0.58
N LEU A 46 -2.18 7.04 0.30
CA LEU A 46 -2.31 6.47 -1.03
C LEU A 46 -3.79 6.38 -1.37
N LEU A 47 -4.16 6.94 -2.52
CA LEU A 47 -5.51 6.83 -3.06
C LEU A 47 -5.46 6.07 -4.39
N LEU A 48 -6.18 4.97 -4.46
CA LEU A 48 -6.33 4.15 -5.65
C LEU A 48 -7.78 4.24 -6.14
N LEU A 49 -7.95 4.46 -7.44
CA LEU A 49 -9.24 4.45 -8.13
C LEU A 49 -9.18 3.50 -9.31
N ASP A 50 -10.04 2.49 -9.33
CA ASP A 50 -10.33 1.71 -10.52
C ASP A 50 -11.39 2.45 -11.36
N THR A 51 -10.97 3.03 -12.48
CA THR A 51 -11.83 3.83 -13.36
C THR A 51 -12.88 3.00 -14.11
N ARG A 52 -12.72 1.67 -14.16
CA ARG A 52 -13.68 0.77 -14.81
C ARG A 52 -14.86 0.45 -13.89
N THR A 53 -14.59 0.27 -12.60
CA THR A 53 -15.60 -0.15 -11.61
C THR A 53 -16.06 0.97 -10.69
N GLY A 54 -15.30 2.07 -10.62
CA GLY A 54 -15.48 3.13 -9.63
C GLY A 54 -15.04 2.72 -8.22
N HIS A 55 -14.44 1.54 -8.04
CA HIS A 55 -13.95 1.09 -6.74
C HIS A 55 -12.78 1.96 -6.30
N ARG A 56 -12.76 2.28 -5.00
CA ARG A 56 -11.77 3.17 -4.41
C ARG A 56 -11.13 2.51 -3.20
N LEU A 57 -9.81 2.55 -3.15
CA LEU A 57 -9.01 2.16 -2.00
C LEU A 57 -8.26 3.39 -1.49
N GLU A 58 -8.36 3.65 -0.20
CA GLU A 58 -7.59 4.69 0.49
C GLU A 58 -6.77 4.03 1.60
N ILE A 59 -5.48 4.34 1.65
CA ILE A 59 -4.58 3.93 2.72
C ILE A 59 -3.99 5.18 3.35
N VAL A 60 -4.12 5.29 4.67
CA VAL A 60 -3.51 6.36 5.47
C VAL A 60 -2.43 5.76 6.36
N TYR A 61 -1.22 6.28 6.26
CA TYR A 61 -0.05 5.83 7.00
C TYR A 61 0.23 6.81 8.14
N ARG A 62 0.41 6.30 9.36
CA ARG A 62 0.62 7.11 10.56
C ARG A 62 1.76 6.56 11.41
N GLU A 63 2.29 7.42 12.28
CA GLU A 63 3.25 7.05 13.33
C GLU A 63 4.52 6.39 12.76
N TYR A 64 5.19 7.09 11.85
CA TYR A 64 6.47 6.64 11.34
C TYR A 64 7.53 6.61 12.43
N LYS A 65 8.07 5.44 12.72
CA LYS A 65 9.20 5.25 13.62
C LYS A 65 10.44 4.74 12.88
N PRO A 66 11.64 5.06 13.38
CA PRO A 66 12.87 4.48 12.84
C PRO A 66 13.02 3.03 13.33
N TYR A 67 13.30 2.14 12.39
CA TYR A 67 13.63 0.73 12.61
C TYR A 67 14.95 0.45 11.91
N HIS A 68 16.03 0.44 12.68
CA HIS A 68 17.41 0.43 12.16
C HIS A 68 17.63 1.56 11.12
N GLN A 69 17.75 1.21 9.84
CA GLN A 69 18.01 2.15 8.74
C GLN A 69 16.74 2.56 7.97
N LEU A 70 15.56 2.05 8.36
CA LEU A 70 14.30 2.26 7.65
C LEU A 70 13.31 3.04 8.51
N TRP A 71 12.54 3.92 7.88
CA TRP A 71 11.39 4.58 8.52
C TRP A 71 10.12 3.83 8.12
N PHE A 72 9.40 3.29 9.09
CA PHE A 72 8.24 2.46 8.85
C PHE A 72 7.01 2.98 9.61
N PRO A 73 5.81 3.01 8.99
CA PRO A 73 4.59 3.42 9.65
C PRO A 73 4.03 2.29 10.52
N GLU A 74 3.89 2.53 11.83
CA GLU A 74 3.33 1.52 12.73
C GLU A 74 1.81 1.34 12.56
N ASN A 75 1.13 2.36 12.06
CA ASN A 75 -0.32 2.35 11.89
C ASN A 75 -0.70 2.56 10.43
N MET A 76 -1.62 1.73 9.95
CA MET A 76 -2.22 1.85 8.62
C MET A 76 -3.73 1.73 8.71
N ASP A 77 -4.44 2.73 8.21
CA ASP A 77 -5.89 2.67 8.03
C ASP A 77 -6.21 2.49 6.56
N ILE A 78 -6.89 1.39 6.24
CA ILE A 78 -7.23 1.00 4.90
C ILE A 78 -8.75 1.08 4.77
N THR A 79 -9.24 1.83 3.80
CA THR A 79 -10.67 1.93 3.49
C THR A 79 -10.91 1.55 2.03
N VAL A 80 -11.79 0.58 1.81
CA VAL A 80 -12.22 0.15 0.47
C VAL A 80 -13.68 0.47 0.30
N ASN A 81 -14.02 1.23 -0.74
CA ASN A 81 -15.39 1.47 -1.18
C ASN A 81 -15.61 0.75 -2.51
N TYR A 82 -16.66 -0.06 -2.60
CA TYR A 82 -16.93 -0.91 -3.75
C TYR A 82 -18.42 -1.16 -3.92
N ILE A 83 -18.83 -1.72 -5.06
CA ILE A 83 -20.18 -2.23 -5.24
C ILE A 83 -20.20 -3.71 -4.88
N ASP A 84 -21.00 -4.07 -3.88
CA ASP A 84 -21.13 -5.46 -3.45
C ASP A 84 -21.76 -6.31 -4.56
N LYS A 85 -21.17 -7.49 -4.82
CA LYS A 85 -21.57 -8.32 -5.96
C LYS A 85 -22.93 -8.98 -5.77
N ILE A 86 -23.32 -9.25 -4.53
CA ILE A 86 -24.55 -9.98 -4.18
C ILE A 86 -25.72 -9.00 -4.12
N THR A 87 -25.56 -7.93 -3.36
CA THR A 87 -26.62 -6.94 -3.09
C THR A 87 -26.68 -5.82 -4.12
N ARG A 88 -25.64 -5.64 -4.95
CA ARG A 88 -25.49 -4.56 -5.94
C ARG A 88 -25.54 -3.15 -5.36
N LYS A 89 -25.31 -3.01 -4.05
CA LYS A 89 -25.29 -1.73 -3.33
C LYS A 89 -23.87 -1.28 -3.03
N PRO A 90 -23.64 0.04 -2.82
CA PRO A 90 -22.37 0.53 -2.30
C PRO A 90 -22.07 -0.10 -0.93
N ALA A 91 -20.85 -0.60 -0.78
CA ALA A 91 -20.32 -1.18 0.43
C ALA A 91 -18.98 -0.53 0.79
N LYS A 92 -18.68 -0.52 2.09
CA LYS A 92 -17.45 0.03 2.66
C LYS A 92 -16.84 -0.98 3.61
N THR A 93 -15.55 -1.25 3.44
CA THR A 93 -14.75 -2.07 4.36
C THR A 93 -13.62 -1.21 4.89
N THR A 94 -13.42 -1.24 6.21
CA THR A 94 -12.31 -0.54 6.88
C THR A 94 -11.48 -1.56 7.63
N ILE A 95 -10.16 -1.48 7.46
CA ILE A 95 -9.16 -2.33 8.12
C ILE A 95 -8.18 -1.40 8.81
N ASN A 96 -7.90 -1.66 10.09
CA ASN A 96 -6.83 -1.01 10.82
C ASN A 96 -5.74 -2.04 11.09
N ILE A 97 -4.51 -1.71 10.72
CA ILE A 97 -3.32 -2.52 10.98
C ILE A 97 -2.44 -1.74 11.93
N ARG A 98 -2.07 -2.38 13.04
CA ARG A 98 -1.10 -1.88 14.01
C ARG A 98 0.03 -2.88 14.14
N TYR A 99 1.24 -2.48 13.76
CA TYR A 99 2.42 -3.32 13.88
C TYR A 99 3.00 -3.20 15.29
N GLN A 100 3.24 -4.33 15.93
CA GLN A 100 3.95 -4.42 17.21
C GLN A 100 5.32 -5.04 16.96
N ASN A 101 6.39 -4.29 17.20
CA ASN A 101 7.78 -4.71 17.05
C ASN A 101 8.12 -5.36 15.69
N PRO A 102 7.92 -4.65 14.56
CA PRO A 102 8.28 -5.16 13.25
C PRO A 102 9.79 -5.45 13.16
N MET A 103 10.13 -6.65 12.71
CA MET A 103 11.50 -7.07 12.42
C MET A 103 11.72 -7.09 10.91
N PHE A 104 12.76 -6.41 10.46
CA PHE A 104 13.17 -6.39 9.07
C PHE A 104 14.40 -7.31 8.92
N THR A 105 14.32 -8.28 8.00
CA THR A 105 15.44 -9.14 7.63
C THR A 105 15.76 -8.97 6.15
N TYR A 106 17.05 -9.08 5.82
CA TYR A 106 17.54 -9.15 4.43
C TYR A 106 17.56 -10.59 3.90
N ASP A 107 17.26 -11.56 4.76
CA ASP A 107 17.18 -12.95 4.36
C ASP A 107 16.02 -13.14 3.38
N LYS A 108 16.26 -13.95 2.35
CA LYS A 108 15.17 -14.39 1.47
C LYS A 108 14.14 -15.09 2.33
N LEU A 109 12.87 -14.73 2.13
CA LEU A 109 11.74 -15.36 2.80
C LEU A 109 11.77 -16.87 2.49
N ALA A 110 12.32 -17.65 3.42
CA ALA A 110 12.27 -19.10 3.38
C ALA A 110 11.08 -19.52 4.22
N PHE A 111 10.24 -20.40 3.69
CA PHE A 111 9.17 -21.01 4.49
C PHE A 111 9.84 -21.67 5.70
N PRO A 112 9.43 -21.34 6.95
CA PRO A 112 10.13 -21.79 8.16
C PRO A 112 9.95 -23.29 8.42
N PHE A 113 9.22 -23.99 7.55
CA PHE A 113 9.05 -25.43 7.60
C PHE A 113 9.35 -26.05 6.23
N ARG A 114 10.05 -27.19 6.26
CA ARG A 114 10.10 -28.10 5.11
C ARG A 114 8.79 -28.85 5.08
N VAL A 115 8.04 -28.76 3.99
CA VAL A 115 6.88 -29.63 3.77
C VAL A 115 7.41 -31.07 3.67
N PRO A 116 7.00 -31.99 4.56
CA PRO A 116 7.45 -33.38 4.49
C PRO A 116 7.10 -33.98 3.13
N ASP A 117 7.97 -34.82 2.58
CA ASP A 117 7.78 -35.40 1.24
C ASP A 117 6.49 -36.22 1.13
N SER A 118 5.92 -36.69 2.25
CA SER A 118 4.62 -37.36 2.32
C SER A 118 3.44 -36.50 1.85
N TYR A 119 3.59 -35.17 1.85
CA TYR A 119 2.55 -34.22 1.40
C TYR A 119 2.77 -33.75 -0.05
N ARG A 120 3.83 -34.21 -0.72
CA ARG A 120 4.01 -33.95 -2.15
C ARG A 120 3.21 -34.98 -2.93
N GLU A 121 2.18 -34.53 -3.65
CA GLU A 121 1.45 -35.40 -4.57
C GLU A 121 2.43 -36.05 -5.56
N LYS A 122 2.36 -37.38 -5.67
CA LYS A 122 3.11 -38.12 -6.68
C LYS A 122 2.52 -37.76 -8.05
N LYS A 123 3.33 -37.14 -8.90
CA LYS A 123 3.02 -36.96 -10.32
C LYS A 123 2.85 -38.29 -11.03
#